data_AF-A0A4Y2QC74-F1
#
_entry.id   AF-A0A4Y2QC74-F1
#
_cell.length_a   1.000
_cell.length_b   1.000
_cell.length_c   1.000
_cell.angle_alpha   90.00
_cell.angle_beta   90.00
_cell.angle_gamma   90.00
#
_symmetry.space_group_name_H-M   'P 1'
#
loop_
_entity.id
_entity.type
_entity.pdbx_description
1 polymer ?
#
loop_
_entity_poly.entity_id
_entity_poly.type
_entity_poly.pdbx_seq_one_letter_code
_entity_poly.pdbx_strand_id
1 'polypeptide(L)'
;MDEAYQNPSHVAIFGGVDSLYRASEGQVSKKLIQKWLQGVNAYTLHKPVRKKFRMNRVIVFAIDQQWQADLVDLISIKKFNNGFRYILMCIDIISKHAWVVPLKRRKEWI
;
A
#
# COMPACT_ATOMS: atom_id res chain seq x y z
N MET A 1 1.91 -30.30 -13.43
CA MET A 1 1.66 -29.08 -12.61
C MET A 1 0.49 -28.27 -13.15
N ASP A 2 0.46 -28.00 -14.46
CA ASP A 2 -0.60 -27.17 -15.06
C ASP A 2 -2.00 -27.77 -14.90
N GLU A 3 -2.14 -29.07 -15.17
CA GLU A 3 -3.40 -29.81 -14.96
C GLU A 3 -3.88 -29.74 -13.51
N ALA A 4 -2.98 -29.96 -12.53
CA ALA A 4 -3.27 -29.86 -11.10
C ALA A 4 -3.63 -28.43 -10.63
N TYR A 5 -3.21 -27.40 -11.37
CA TYR A 5 -3.43 -25.99 -11.02
C TYR A 5 -4.71 -25.42 -11.64
N GLN A 6 -5.06 -25.87 -12.84
CA GLN A 6 -6.23 -25.41 -13.60
C GLN A 6 -7.47 -26.28 -13.39
N ASN A 7 -7.33 -27.52 -12.90
CA ASN A 7 -8.46 -28.43 -12.68
C ASN A 7 -9.28 -28.05 -11.43
N PRO A 8 -10.59 -27.71 -11.58
CA PRO A 8 -11.49 -27.38 -10.46
C PRO A 8 -11.66 -28.47 -9.40
N SER A 9 -11.52 -29.73 -9.79
CA SER A 9 -11.66 -30.87 -8.88
C SER A 9 -10.38 -31.17 -8.09
N HIS A 10 -9.28 -30.50 -8.41
CA HIS A 10 -7.98 -30.78 -7.81
C HIS A 10 -7.72 -29.91 -6.58
N VAL A 11 -7.15 -30.50 -5.51
CA VAL A 11 -6.94 -29.85 -4.20
C VAL A 11 -5.97 -28.65 -4.28
N ALA A 12 -5.13 -28.59 -5.33
CA ALA A 12 -4.15 -27.52 -5.54
C ALA A 12 -4.58 -26.42 -6.52
N ILE A 13 -5.87 -26.33 -6.83
CA ILE A 13 -6.42 -25.33 -7.75
C ILE A 13 -6.08 -23.90 -7.31
N PHE A 14 -5.57 -23.10 -8.26
CA PHE A 14 -5.17 -21.69 -8.06
C PHE A 14 -4.37 -21.43 -6.76
N GLY A 15 -3.71 -22.47 -6.25
CA GLY A 15 -3.10 -22.49 -4.94
C GLY A 15 -1.73 -21.82 -4.88
N GLY A 16 -1.20 -21.70 -3.67
CA GLY A 16 0.17 -21.26 -3.44
C GLY A 16 1.20 -22.40 -3.59
N VAL A 17 2.47 -22.03 -3.42
CA VAL A 17 3.61 -22.97 -3.43
C VAL A 17 3.37 -24.15 -2.48
N ASP A 18 2.89 -23.89 -1.26
CA ASP A 18 2.67 -24.96 -0.26
C ASP A 18 1.50 -25.88 -0.60
N SER A 19 0.47 -25.36 -1.28
CA SER A 19 -0.67 -26.17 -1.73
C SER A 19 -0.25 -27.16 -2.82
N LEU A 20 0.47 -26.69 -3.83
CA LEU A 20 1.04 -27.54 -4.88
C LEU A 20 2.09 -28.52 -4.34
N TYR A 21 2.89 -28.10 -3.36
CA TYR A 21 3.88 -28.99 -2.74
C TYR A 21 3.22 -30.17 -2.03
N ARG A 22 2.15 -29.91 -1.25
CA ARG A 22 1.36 -30.97 -0.59
C ARG A 22 0.68 -31.89 -1.59
N ALA A 23 0.10 -31.35 -2.65
CA ALA A 23 -0.55 -32.15 -3.69
C ALA A 23 0.43 -32.98 -4.52
N SER A 24 1.71 -32.57 -4.58
CA SER A 24 2.78 -33.37 -5.18
C SER A 24 3.38 -34.42 -4.24
N GLU A 25 2.84 -34.57 -3.01
CA GLU A 25 3.36 -35.49 -1.98
C GLU A 25 4.87 -35.31 -1.70
N GLY A 26 5.40 -34.11 -1.92
CA GLY A 26 6.83 -33.82 -1.77
C GLY A 26 7.73 -34.35 -2.89
N GLN A 27 7.18 -34.95 -3.95
CA GLN A 27 7.95 -35.40 -5.12
C GLN A 27 8.61 -34.23 -5.85
N VAL A 28 8.02 -33.04 -5.78
CA VAL A 28 8.54 -31.86 -6.44
C VAL A 28 9.06 -30.82 -5.45
N SER A 29 10.28 -30.33 -5.68
CA SER A 29 10.86 -29.29 -4.84
C SER A 29 10.06 -27.99 -4.87
N LYS A 30 9.93 -27.33 -3.70
CA LYS A 30 9.28 -26.01 -3.60
C LYS A 30 9.91 -24.95 -4.51
N LYS A 31 11.23 -25.01 -4.74
CA LYS A 31 11.94 -24.10 -5.65
C LYS A 31 11.45 -24.23 -7.09
N LEU A 32 11.22 -25.46 -7.56
CA LEU A 32 10.72 -25.71 -8.91
C LEU A 32 9.28 -25.21 -9.06
N ILE A 33 8.42 -25.49 -8.08
CA ILE A 33 7.03 -25.01 -8.04
C ILE A 33 6.99 -23.48 -8.05
N GLN A 34 7.83 -22.84 -7.24
CA GLN A 34 7.92 -21.38 -7.20
C GLN A 34 8.36 -20.79 -8.55
N LYS A 35 9.35 -21.38 -9.21
CA LYS A 35 9.81 -20.94 -10.53
C LYS A 35 8.73 -21.10 -11.58
N TRP A 36 7.97 -22.20 -11.54
CA TRP A 36 6.84 -22.43 -12.43
C TRP A 36 5.71 -21.41 -12.20
N LEU A 37 5.30 -21.22 -10.94
CA LEU A 37 4.26 -20.24 -10.56
C LEU A 37 4.59 -18.81 -10.95
N GLN A 38 5.88 -18.41 -10.97
CA GLN A 38 6.30 -17.10 -11.45
C GLN A 38 5.96 -16.87 -12.94
N GLY A 39 5.88 -17.93 -13.74
CA GLY A 39 5.47 -17.88 -15.15
C GLY A 39 3.96 -17.90 -15.38
N VAL A 40 3.15 -18.16 -14.34
CA VAL A 40 1.69 -18.23 -14.46
C VAL A 40 1.08 -16.85 -14.22
N ASN A 41 0.48 -16.26 -15.25
CA ASN A 41 -0.12 -14.92 -15.17
C ASN A 41 -1.16 -14.78 -14.06
N ALA A 42 -2.07 -15.76 -13.93
CA ALA A 42 -3.10 -15.74 -12.89
C ALA A 42 -2.49 -15.67 -11.48
N TYR A 43 -1.44 -16.45 -11.22
CA TYR A 43 -0.75 -16.43 -9.93
C TYR A 43 -0.04 -15.10 -9.69
N THR A 44 0.74 -14.62 -10.67
CA THR A 44 1.55 -13.41 -10.51
C THR A 44 0.72 -12.14 -10.40
N LEU A 45 -0.40 -12.03 -11.12
CA LEU A 45 -1.29 -10.87 -11.09
C LEU A 45 -1.96 -10.68 -9.72
N HIS A 46 -2.40 -11.79 -9.10
CA HIS A 46 -3.13 -11.75 -7.84
C HIS A 46 -2.23 -11.91 -6.61
N LYS A 47 -0.95 -12.21 -6.80
CA LYS A 47 0.01 -12.28 -5.70
C LYS A 47 0.41 -10.88 -5.25
N PRO A 48 0.12 -10.48 -3.99
CA PRO A 48 0.48 -9.16 -3.51
C PRO A 48 1.99 -8.98 -3.50
N VAL A 49 2.48 -8.00 -4.24
CA VAL A 49 3.91 -7.65 -4.29
C VAL A 49 4.24 -6.73 -3.12
N ARG A 50 4.83 -7.28 -2.06
CA ARG A 50 5.31 -6.50 -0.90
C ARG A 50 6.70 -5.92 -1.19
N LYS A 51 6.77 -4.69 -1.71
CA LYS A 51 8.04 -3.96 -1.85
C LYS A 51 8.38 -3.22 -0.57
N LYS A 52 9.54 -3.53 0.04
CA LYS A 52 10.13 -2.69 1.08
C LYS A 52 10.87 -1.54 0.39
N PHE A 53 10.33 -0.33 0.48
CA PHE A 53 11.02 0.87 0.01
C PHE A 53 11.75 1.54 1.18
N ARG A 54 12.89 2.16 0.89
CA ARG A 54 13.61 2.94 1.90
C ARG A 54 12.83 4.23 2.13
N MET A 55 12.33 4.41 3.36
CA MET A 55 11.74 5.66 3.82
C MET A 55 12.77 6.47 4.60
N ASN A 56 12.66 7.79 4.54
CA ASN A 56 13.39 8.66 5.47
C ASN A 56 12.86 8.42 6.89
N ARG A 57 13.78 8.31 7.85
CA ARG A 57 13.43 8.25 9.27
C ARG A 57 13.12 9.65 9.76
N VAL A 58 12.04 9.80 10.52
CA VAL A 58 11.74 11.04 11.25
C VAL A 58 12.48 10.96 12.59
N ILE A 59 13.49 11.81 12.77
CA ILE A 59 14.31 11.89 13.99
C ILE A 59 14.29 13.34 14.47
N VAL A 60 13.74 13.56 15.66
CA VAL A 60 13.53 14.89 16.26
C VAL A 60 13.93 14.84 17.73
N PHE A 61 14.53 15.92 18.24
CA PHE A 61 15.12 16.01 19.58
C PHE A 61 14.47 17.06 20.49
N ALA A 62 13.76 18.06 19.94
CA ALA A 62 13.09 19.11 20.71
C ALA A 62 11.76 19.56 20.10
N ILE A 63 10.87 20.10 20.95
CA ILE A 63 9.63 20.75 20.52
C ILE A 63 9.97 21.89 19.55
N ASP A 64 9.13 22.08 18.55
CA ASP A 64 9.25 23.08 17.48
C ASP A 64 10.46 22.92 16.54
N GLN A 65 11.20 21.80 16.63
CA GLN A 65 12.35 21.56 15.78
C GLN A 65 11.97 21.11 14.35
N GLN A 66 10.93 20.29 14.22
CA GLN A 66 10.46 19.77 12.94
C GLN A 66 8.94 19.72 12.90
N TRP A 67 8.40 20.26 11.82
CA TRP A 67 6.97 20.39 11.61
C TRP A 67 6.61 19.60 10.36
N GLN A 68 5.53 18.84 10.43
CA GLN A 68 4.93 18.22 9.26
C GLN A 68 3.74 19.06 8.80
N ALA A 69 3.80 19.54 7.56
CA ALA A 69 2.72 20.28 6.96
C ALA A 69 2.07 19.47 5.84
N ASP A 70 0.76 19.52 5.76
CA ASP A 70 -0.02 18.92 4.68
C ASP A 70 -1.22 19.81 4.31
N LEU A 71 -1.73 19.62 3.11
CA LEU A 71 -2.89 20.32 2.59
C LEU A 71 -4.01 19.33 2.30
N VAL A 72 -5.03 19.33 3.16
CA VAL A 72 -6.22 18.49 2.97
C VAL A 72 -7.12 19.11 1.92
N ASP A 73 -7.56 18.31 0.94
CA ASP A 73 -8.49 18.71 -0.11
C ASP A 73 -9.95 18.42 0.29
N LEU A 74 -10.77 19.47 0.30
CA LEU A 74 -12.20 19.45 0.62
C LEU A 74 -13.05 20.08 -0.51
N ILE A 75 -12.54 20.14 -1.74
CA ILE A 75 -13.24 20.78 -2.87
C ILE A 75 -14.65 20.20 -3.07
N SER A 76 -14.82 18.89 -2.90
CA SER A 76 -16.10 18.18 -3.09
C SER A 76 -17.20 18.67 -2.16
N ILE A 77 -16.87 19.07 -0.93
CA ILE A 77 -17.82 19.50 0.10
C ILE A 77 -17.89 21.02 0.26
N LYS A 78 -17.25 21.80 -0.62
CA LYS A 78 -17.20 23.27 -0.58
C LYS A 78 -18.55 23.94 -0.32
N LYS A 79 -19.63 23.39 -0.91
CA LYS A 79 -21.00 23.92 -0.77
C LYS A 79 -21.48 23.92 0.69
N PHE A 80 -21.03 22.94 1.47
CA PHE A 80 -21.39 22.77 2.88
C PHE A 80 -20.35 23.39 3.83
N ASN A 81 -19.20 23.84 3.31
CA ASN A 81 -18.09 24.39 4.09
C ASN A 81 -17.83 25.88 3.80
N ASN A 82 -18.88 26.70 3.64
CA ASN A 82 -18.77 28.16 3.46
C ASN A 82 -17.78 28.61 2.36
N GLY A 83 -17.63 27.80 1.31
CA GLY A 83 -16.72 28.08 0.22
C GLY A 83 -15.24 27.73 0.47
N PHE A 84 -14.89 27.20 1.64
CA PHE A 84 -13.56 26.63 1.92
C PHE A 84 -13.36 25.33 1.15
N ARG A 85 -12.17 25.19 0.58
CA ARG A 85 -11.81 24.10 -0.33
C ARG A 85 -10.64 23.29 0.17
N TYR A 86 -9.83 23.86 1.06
CA TYR A 86 -8.65 23.20 1.59
C TYR A 86 -8.49 23.50 3.07
N ILE A 87 -7.73 22.66 3.75
CA ILE A 87 -7.27 22.90 5.10
C ILE A 87 -5.75 22.75 5.10
N LEU A 88 -5.04 23.82 5.45
CA LEU A 88 -3.62 23.74 5.73
C LEU A 88 -3.46 23.27 7.17
N MET A 89 -2.77 22.15 7.34
CA MET A 89 -2.49 21.56 8.64
C MET A 89 -0.99 21.54 8.85
N CYS A 90 -0.54 22.10 9.97
CA CYS A 90 0.85 22.06 10.40
C CYS A 90 0.89 21.39 11.78
N ILE A 91 1.67 20.34 11.92
CA ILE A 91 1.78 19.58 13.17
C ILE A 91 3.24 19.60 13.62
N ASP A 92 3.49 20.04 14.85
CA ASP A 92 4.79 19.82 15.49
C ASP A 92 4.97 18.33 15.80
N ILE A 93 6.08 17.76 15.33
CA ILE A 93 6.28 16.31 15.33
C ILE A 93 6.43 15.75 16.76
N ILE A 94 6.97 16.54 17.70
CA ILE A 94 7.17 16.08 19.09
C ILE A 94 5.93 16.33 19.95
N SER A 95 5.48 17.58 20.06
CA SER A 95 4.34 17.92 20.94
C SER A 95 3.01 17.38 20.41
N LYS A 96 2.95 17.00 19.12
CA LYS A 96 1.73 16.63 18.39
C LYS A 96 0.69 17.74 18.37
N HIS A 97 1.10 18.98 18.65
CA HIS A 97 0.22 20.13 18.54
C HIS A 97 -0.05 20.40 17.05
N ALA A 98 -1.33 20.56 16.70
CA ALA A 98 -1.79 20.77 15.34
C ALA A 98 -2.41 22.16 15.19
N TRP A 99 -1.84 22.95 14.29
CA TRP A 99 -2.42 24.21 13.83
C TRP A 99 -3.12 23.99 12.51
N VAL A 100 -4.32 24.55 12.40
CA VAL A 100 -5.21 24.30 11.27
C VAL A 100 -5.75 25.61 10.74
N VAL A 101 -5.58 25.85 9.44
CA VAL A 101 -6.06 27.06 8.77
C VAL A 101 -6.92 26.67 7.56
N PRO A 102 -8.22 27.02 7.54
CA PRO A 102 -9.07 26.76 6.38
C PRO A 102 -8.77 27.74 5.25
N LEU A 103 -8.65 27.23 4.03
CA LEU A 103 -8.29 28.00 2.84
C LEU A 103 -9.36 27.85 1.74
N LYS A 104 -9.69 28.97 1.07
CA LYS A 104 -10.65 28.98 -0.06
C LYS A 104 -9.98 28.73 -1.42
N ARG A 105 -8.67 28.94 -1.51
CA ARG A 105 -7.88 28.84 -2.74
C ARG A 105 -6.49 28.32 -2.40
N ARG A 106 -5.97 27.41 -3.24
CA ARG A 106 -4.55 27.05 -3.29
C ARG A 106 -3.86 28.00 -4.27
N LYS A 107 -2.80 28.68 -3.84
CA LYS A 107 -1.92 29.40 -4.77
C LYS A 107 -0.87 28.42 -5.26
N GLU A 108 -0.90 28.12 -6.54
CA GLU A 108 0.19 27.44 -7.23
C GLU A 108 1.12 28.54 -7.75
N TRP A 109 2.41 28.40 -7.49
CA TRP A 109 3.42 29.26 -8.10
C TRP A 109 3.74 28.67 -9.47
N ILE A 110 3.29 29.36 -10.52
CA ILE A 110 3.80 29.22 -11.90
C ILE A 110 4.74 30.39 -12.13
#